data_AF-A0A969Y6Z1-F1
#
_entry.id   AF-A0A969Y6Z1-F1
#
_cell.length_a   1.000
_cell.length_b   1.000
_cell.length_c   1.000
_cell.angle_alpha   90.00
_cell.angle_beta   90.00
_cell.angle_gamma   90.00
#
_symmetry.space_group_name_H-M   'P 1'
#
loop_
_entity.id
_entity.type
_entity.pdbx_description
1 polymer ?
#
loop_
_entity_poly.entity_id
_entity_poly.type
_entity_poly.pdbx_seq_one_letter_code
_entity_poly.pdbx_strand_id
1 'polypeptide(L)'
;MLRVDAAPASAPRPAKPQSSPVLKVLVVLVLLLVVVNSVVLAILTGVVRLPRRVLPLEVAKNAGSLLVDYSQRMARDLGVDQNQAVRATLAKFKFELEQATNPEQVAQVILRYGRETQDIILREQENLRREEVLSFIRQEPRLSSMLGEATITVTRSDETGLKIDDPARLLSPETKEKMKASKSLATLGQVVEVKVVDGRASLVTPVSMLERLKHAEKEVETLRARLQEVKAKTGLAPFSGSGIVIRLYDAEGGSSMSEIVHDYDVRDIVNELFAAGATGIAVNNQRLVATSSIRCAGPVILVNQKPIAVNPVTIYALGDAEVLDSSLDLIRAQLSASGVRIEVEPATDITLPAYEDSSSVGG
;
A
#
# COMPACT_ATOMS: atom_id res chain seq x y z
N MET A 1 25.03 12.59 -98.05
CA MET A 1 23.89 11.67 -98.00
C MET A 1 24.11 10.67 -96.88
N LEU A 2 23.23 10.66 -95.88
CA LEU A 2 22.73 9.55 -95.05
C LEU A 2 22.48 10.04 -93.61
N ARG A 3 21.22 10.40 -93.39
CA ARG A 3 20.55 10.40 -92.07
C ARG A 3 20.61 8.97 -91.54
N VAL A 4 20.97 8.83 -90.27
CA VAL A 4 20.74 7.61 -89.49
C VAL A 4 19.87 8.01 -88.30
N ASP A 5 18.75 7.31 -88.19
CA ASP A 5 17.64 7.58 -87.28
C ASP A 5 18.00 7.41 -85.80
N ALA A 6 17.43 8.28 -84.97
CA ALA A 6 17.49 8.20 -83.52
C ALA A 6 16.37 7.28 -82.99
N ALA A 7 16.75 6.24 -82.23
CA ALA A 7 15.84 5.37 -81.49
C ALA A 7 15.41 6.02 -80.14
N PRO A 8 14.22 5.70 -79.61
CA PRO A 8 13.58 6.49 -78.55
C PRO A 8 14.12 6.18 -77.14
N ALA A 9 14.06 7.21 -76.29
CA ALA A 9 14.51 7.22 -74.89
C ALA A 9 13.74 6.21 -74.02
N SER A 10 14.49 5.37 -73.28
CA SER A 10 13.97 4.48 -72.24
C SER A 10 13.55 5.28 -71.00
N ALA A 11 12.30 5.13 -70.57
CA ALA A 11 11.79 5.72 -69.33
C ALA A 11 12.58 5.22 -68.10
N PRO A 12 12.90 6.09 -67.11
CA PRO A 12 13.62 5.69 -65.91
C PRO A 12 12.72 4.83 -64.98
N ARG A 13 13.27 3.73 -64.46
CA ARG A 13 12.65 2.89 -63.42
C ARG A 13 12.39 3.73 -62.14
N PRO A 14 11.27 3.53 -61.43
CA PRO A 14 11.01 4.23 -60.18
C PRO A 14 12.04 3.83 -59.11
N ALA A 15 12.68 4.83 -58.51
CA ALA A 15 13.61 4.64 -57.40
C ALA A 15 12.86 4.10 -56.17
N LYS A 16 13.40 3.04 -55.55
CA LYS A 16 12.90 2.52 -54.27
C LYS A 16 12.99 3.63 -53.21
N PRO A 17 11.95 3.85 -52.39
CA PRO A 17 11.99 4.87 -51.34
C PRO A 17 13.07 4.52 -50.32
N GLN A 18 14.10 5.37 -50.21
CA GLN A 18 15.11 5.27 -49.16
C GLN A 18 14.49 5.77 -47.84
N SER A 19 14.32 4.87 -46.87
CA SER A 19 13.86 5.23 -45.53
C SER A 19 14.89 6.10 -44.81
N SER A 20 14.45 7.24 -44.26
CA SER A 20 15.32 8.20 -43.59
C SER A 20 15.97 7.59 -42.34
N PRO A 21 17.24 7.92 -42.04
CA PRO A 21 17.97 7.36 -40.90
C PRO A 21 17.26 7.67 -39.56
N VAL A 22 16.57 8.82 -39.46
CA VAL A 22 15.79 9.23 -38.28
C VAL A 22 14.61 8.28 -38.03
N LEU A 23 13.89 7.86 -39.08
CA LEU A 23 12.77 6.94 -38.94
C LEU A 23 13.24 5.56 -38.46
N LYS A 24 14.41 5.10 -38.91
CA LYS A 24 15.01 3.84 -38.44
C LYS A 24 15.36 3.91 -36.95
N VAL A 25 15.94 5.02 -36.50
CA VAL A 25 16.26 5.24 -35.08
C VAL A 25 14.99 5.28 -34.23
N LEU A 26 13.95 5.98 -34.68
CA LEU A 26 12.68 6.07 -33.97
C LEU A 26 12.01 4.69 -33.86
N VAL A 27 11.97 3.92 -34.95
CA VAL A 27 11.41 2.56 -34.97
C VAL A 27 12.18 1.64 -34.03
N VAL A 28 13.51 1.70 -34.03
CA VAL A 28 14.34 0.91 -33.09
C VAL A 28 14.04 1.28 -31.64
N LEU A 29 13.87 2.58 -31.35
CA LEU A 29 13.61 3.07 -29.99
C LEU A 29 12.21 2.67 -29.49
N VAL A 30 11.20 2.74 -30.37
CA VAL A 30 9.84 2.23 -30.09
C VAL A 30 9.84 0.71 -29.90
N LEU A 31 10.56 -0.03 -30.75
CA LEU A 31 10.67 -1.48 -30.63
C LEU A 31 11.34 -1.85 -29.30
N LEU A 32 12.38 -1.13 -28.91
CA LEU A 32 13.08 -1.32 -27.63
C LEU A 32 12.16 -1.02 -26.44
N LEU A 33 11.37 0.05 -26.51
CA LEU A 33 10.35 0.37 -25.50
C LEU A 33 9.30 -0.74 -25.36
N VAL A 34 8.81 -1.27 -26.48
CA VAL A 34 7.82 -2.38 -26.50
C VAL A 34 8.43 -3.65 -25.92
N VAL A 35 9.68 -3.97 -26.25
CA VAL A 35 10.40 -5.12 -25.68
C VAL A 35 10.58 -4.95 -24.17
N VAL A 36 11.00 -3.77 -23.70
CA VAL A 36 11.15 -3.48 -22.27
C VAL A 36 9.81 -3.64 -21.54
N ASN A 37 8.73 -3.04 -22.06
CA ASN A 37 7.40 -3.17 -21.45
C ASN A 37 6.88 -4.61 -21.45
N SER A 38 7.14 -5.37 -22.52
CA SER A 38 6.75 -6.79 -22.62
C SER A 38 7.51 -7.66 -21.64
N VAL A 39 8.80 -7.39 -21.44
CA VAL A 39 9.64 -8.07 -20.45
C VAL A 39 9.17 -7.74 -19.03
N VAL A 40 8.89 -6.47 -18.73
CA VAL A 40 8.32 -6.05 -17.43
C VAL A 40 6.99 -6.75 -17.15
N LEU A 41 6.11 -6.84 -18.16
CA LEU A 41 4.82 -7.52 -18.03
C LEU A 41 5.00 -9.03 -17.81
N ALA A 42 5.95 -9.66 -18.52
CA ALA A 42 6.27 -11.09 -18.35
C ALA A 42 6.87 -11.41 -16.96
N ILE A 43 7.58 -10.45 -16.36
CA ILE A 43 8.08 -10.56 -14.98
C ILE A 43 6.93 -10.39 -13.97
N LEU A 44 6.07 -9.39 -14.14
CA LEU A 44 4.92 -9.12 -13.25
C LEU A 44 3.89 -10.27 -13.24
N THR A 45 3.68 -10.90 -14.39
CA THR A 45 2.77 -12.04 -14.55
C THR A 45 3.39 -13.38 -14.15
N GLY A 46 4.67 -13.40 -13.77
CA GLY A 46 5.38 -14.61 -13.35
C GLY A 46 5.72 -15.59 -14.49
N VAL A 47 5.49 -15.20 -15.75
CA VAL A 47 5.82 -15.99 -16.96
C VAL A 47 7.33 -16.14 -17.11
N VAL A 48 8.09 -15.11 -16.75
CA VAL A 48 9.56 -15.15 -16.70
C VAL A 48 10.00 -15.04 -15.24
N ARG A 49 10.47 -16.16 -14.67
CA ARG A 49 11.14 -16.18 -13.38
C ARG A 49 12.61 -15.80 -13.58
N LEU A 50 12.94 -14.52 -13.43
CA LEU A 50 14.34 -14.12 -13.29
C LEU A 50 14.93 -14.83 -12.06
N PRO A 51 16.17 -15.37 -12.13
CA PRO A 51 16.85 -15.76 -10.91
C PRO A 51 16.84 -14.55 -9.98
N ARG A 52 16.40 -14.72 -8.71
CA ARG A 52 16.54 -13.70 -7.65
C ARG A 52 18.03 -13.45 -7.43
N ARG A 53 18.68 -12.73 -8.34
CA ARG A 53 19.96 -12.08 -8.07
C ARG A 53 19.61 -10.94 -7.14
N VAL A 54 19.76 -11.19 -5.84
CA VAL A 54 19.79 -10.13 -4.84
C VAL A 54 20.82 -9.14 -5.36
N LEU A 55 20.39 -7.90 -5.67
CA LEU A 55 21.33 -6.86 -6.08
C LEU A 55 22.41 -6.80 -4.99
N PRO A 56 23.71 -6.84 -5.33
CA PRO A 56 24.74 -6.67 -4.32
C PRO A 56 24.45 -5.40 -3.51
N LEU A 57 24.63 -5.45 -2.19
CA LEU A 57 24.34 -4.33 -1.28
C LEU A 57 24.92 -3.01 -1.81
N GLU A 58 26.13 -3.06 -2.35
CA GLU A 58 26.82 -1.91 -2.93
C GLU A 58 26.05 -1.28 -4.09
N VAL A 59 25.51 -2.11 -5.00
CA VAL A 59 24.73 -1.65 -6.15
C VAL A 59 23.41 -1.05 -5.67
N ALA A 60 22.76 -1.67 -4.68
CA ALA A 60 21.53 -1.16 -4.09
C ALA A 60 21.77 0.19 -3.39
N LYS A 61 22.84 0.32 -2.60
CA LYS A 61 23.22 1.57 -1.92
C LYS A 61 23.55 2.68 -2.93
N ASN A 62 24.28 2.37 -3.99
CA ASN A 62 24.56 3.32 -5.05
C ASN A 62 23.27 3.82 -5.74
N ALA A 63 22.33 2.93 -6.03
CA ALA A 63 21.02 3.31 -6.57
C ALA A 63 20.26 4.22 -5.60
N GLY A 64 20.27 3.93 -4.30
CA GLY A 64 19.69 4.81 -3.28
C GLY A 64 20.38 6.18 -3.22
N SER A 65 21.71 6.22 -3.31
CA SER A 65 22.47 7.48 -3.28
C SER A 65 22.12 8.36 -4.47
N LEU A 66 21.96 7.78 -5.66
CA LEU A 66 21.52 8.53 -6.84
C LEU A 66 20.14 9.18 -6.64
N LEU A 67 19.23 8.53 -5.92
CA LEU A 67 17.92 9.09 -5.58
C LEU A 67 18.03 10.22 -4.57
N VAL A 68 18.89 10.09 -3.55
CA VAL A 68 19.18 11.18 -2.61
C VAL A 68 19.74 12.40 -3.35
N ASP A 69 20.71 12.19 -4.24
CA ASP A 69 21.33 13.26 -5.04
C ASP A 69 20.33 13.91 -6.00
N TYR A 70 19.44 13.11 -6.58
CA TYR A 70 18.33 13.61 -7.39
C TYR A 70 17.40 14.50 -6.55
N SER A 71 16.95 14.03 -5.40
CA SER A 71 16.10 14.81 -4.49
C SER A 71 16.80 16.09 -3.99
N GLN A 72 18.09 16.05 -3.71
CA GLN A 72 18.85 17.23 -3.30
C GLN A 72 19.02 18.25 -4.44
N ARG A 73 19.20 17.80 -5.68
CA ARG A 73 19.18 18.69 -6.86
C ARG A 73 17.80 19.31 -7.06
N MET A 74 16.75 18.49 -7.01
CA MET A 74 15.37 18.95 -7.10
C MET A 74 15.07 20.01 -6.03
N ALA A 75 15.49 19.81 -4.78
CA ALA A 75 15.31 20.80 -3.72
C ALA A 75 16.00 22.15 -4.03
N ARG A 76 17.21 22.12 -4.60
CA ARG A 76 17.95 23.34 -5.00
C ARG A 76 17.29 24.03 -6.19
N ASP A 77 16.91 23.28 -7.20
CA ASP A 77 16.27 23.81 -8.41
C ASP A 77 14.92 24.47 -8.09
N LEU A 78 14.22 23.94 -7.09
CA LEU A 78 12.95 24.49 -6.60
C LEU A 78 13.12 25.53 -5.47
N GLY A 79 14.36 25.83 -5.05
CA GLY A 79 14.68 26.86 -4.05
C GLY A 79 14.28 26.51 -2.60
N VAL A 80 14.06 25.24 -2.28
CA VAL A 80 13.62 24.76 -0.95
C VAL A 80 14.70 24.03 -0.17
N ASP A 81 15.94 23.99 -0.67
CA ASP A 81 17.06 23.26 -0.06
C ASP A 81 17.43 23.75 1.34
N GLN A 82 17.16 25.03 1.65
CA GLN A 82 17.43 25.61 2.98
C GLN A 82 16.30 25.36 3.99
N ASN A 83 15.12 24.91 3.54
CA ASN A 83 13.99 24.64 4.40
C ASN A 83 14.34 23.53 5.42
N GLN A 84 13.99 23.73 6.68
CA GLN A 84 14.32 22.80 7.76
C GLN A 84 13.74 21.40 7.53
N ALA A 85 12.48 21.30 7.06
CA ALA A 85 11.82 20.02 6.82
C ALA A 85 12.49 19.25 5.68
N VAL A 86 12.83 19.94 4.59
CA VAL A 86 13.54 19.35 3.43
C VAL A 86 14.91 18.82 3.86
N ARG A 87 15.69 19.63 4.59
CA ARG A 87 17.01 19.22 5.10
C ARG A 87 16.92 18.03 6.05
N ALA A 88 15.96 18.05 6.96
CA ALA A 88 15.76 16.96 7.92
C ALA A 88 15.44 15.64 7.21
N THR A 89 14.53 15.65 6.23
CA THR A 89 14.16 14.44 5.51
C THR A 89 15.27 13.93 4.61
N LEU A 90 16.00 14.81 3.89
CA LEU A 90 17.17 14.41 3.10
C LEU A 90 18.27 13.79 3.96
N ALA A 91 18.55 14.39 5.12
CA ALA A 91 19.53 13.86 6.06
C ALA A 91 19.11 12.48 6.60
N LYS A 92 17.82 12.32 6.93
CA LYS A 92 17.27 11.05 7.39
C LYS A 92 17.32 9.97 6.30
N PHE A 93 16.96 10.31 5.07
CA PHE A 93 17.04 9.38 3.95
C PHE A 93 18.48 8.88 3.75
N LYS A 94 19.44 9.81 3.72
CA LYS A 94 20.87 9.46 3.62
C LYS A 94 21.34 8.55 4.76
N PHE A 95 21.00 8.91 5.99
CA PHE A 95 21.40 8.15 7.19
C PHE A 95 20.85 6.71 7.19
N GLU A 96 19.56 6.55 6.88
CA GLU A 96 18.90 5.23 6.84
C GLU A 96 19.45 4.35 5.71
N LEU A 97 19.81 4.97 4.58
CA LEU A 97 20.45 4.28 3.46
C LEU A 97 21.85 3.79 3.83
N GLU A 98 22.62 4.60 4.55
CA GLU A 98 23.96 4.23 5.04
C GLU A 98 23.90 3.06 6.03
N GLN A 99 22.93 3.10 6.95
CA GLN A 99 22.71 2.06 7.97
C GLN A 99 22.18 0.72 7.42
N ALA A 100 21.58 0.71 6.23
CA ALA A 100 21.05 -0.52 5.65
C ALA A 100 22.17 -1.58 5.47
N THR A 101 21.92 -2.79 5.97
CA THR A 101 22.90 -3.89 6.00
C THR A 101 22.65 -4.95 4.94
N ASN A 102 21.48 -4.93 4.30
CA ASN A 102 21.11 -5.84 3.23
C ASN A 102 20.28 -5.14 2.13
N PRO A 103 20.20 -5.71 0.93
CA PRO A 103 19.50 -5.11 -0.22
C PRO A 103 18.00 -4.91 0.00
N GLU A 104 17.35 -5.76 0.79
CA GLU A 104 15.94 -5.64 1.15
C GLU A 104 15.68 -4.39 2.00
N GLN A 105 16.53 -4.12 2.99
CA GLN A 105 16.49 -2.89 3.80
C GLN A 105 16.70 -1.65 2.93
N VAL A 106 17.65 -1.69 2.00
CA VAL A 106 17.86 -0.58 1.05
C VAL A 106 16.60 -0.31 0.23
N ALA A 107 15.95 -1.36 -0.30
CA ALA A 107 14.71 -1.21 -1.06
C ALA A 107 13.58 -0.60 -0.21
N GLN A 108 13.44 -1.00 1.06
CA GLN A 108 12.47 -0.41 1.97
C GLN A 108 12.74 1.07 2.26
N VAL A 109 14.00 1.44 2.49
CA VAL A 109 14.42 2.84 2.69
C VAL A 109 14.09 3.67 1.46
N ILE A 110 14.42 3.19 0.25
CA ILE A 110 14.12 3.89 -1.01
C ILE A 110 12.61 4.09 -1.18
N LEU A 111 11.80 3.04 -0.97
CA LEU A 111 10.35 3.12 -1.14
C LEU A 111 9.70 4.07 -0.15
N ARG A 112 10.17 4.07 1.10
CA ARG A 112 9.64 4.91 2.17
C ARG A 112 10.08 6.37 2.01
N TYR A 113 11.39 6.59 2.04
CA TYR A 113 11.95 7.93 2.12
C TYR A 113 12.05 8.61 0.76
N GLY A 114 12.12 7.87 -0.34
CA GLY A 114 12.11 8.44 -1.69
C GLY A 114 10.83 9.25 -1.96
N ARG A 115 9.66 8.65 -1.70
CA ARG A 115 8.37 9.34 -1.85
C ARG A 115 8.21 10.45 -0.80
N GLU A 116 8.49 10.16 0.47
CA GLU A 116 8.35 11.15 1.56
C GLU A 116 9.20 12.41 1.31
N THR A 117 10.43 12.26 0.83
CA THR A 117 11.31 13.39 0.51
C THR A 117 10.75 14.22 -0.63
N GLN A 118 10.29 13.58 -1.71
CA GLN A 118 9.71 14.28 -2.85
C GLN A 118 8.44 15.04 -2.46
N ASP A 119 7.56 14.41 -1.68
CA ASP A 119 6.31 15.03 -1.22
C ASP A 119 6.60 16.28 -0.36
N ILE A 120 7.59 16.21 0.54
CA ILE A 120 7.99 17.36 1.37
C ILE A 120 8.59 18.47 0.50
N ILE A 121 9.49 18.16 -0.43
CA ILE A 121 10.08 19.15 -1.35
C ILE A 121 9.00 19.89 -2.13
N LEU A 122 8.06 19.15 -2.75
CA LEU A 122 6.97 19.73 -3.53
C LEU A 122 6.03 20.57 -2.66
N ARG A 123 5.73 20.11 -1.44
CA ARG A 123 4.89 20.84 -0.48
C ARG A 123 5.55 22.16 -0.05
N GLU A 124 6.84 22.12 0.32
CA GLU A 124 7.55 23.34 0.73
C GLU A 124 7.70 24.32 -0.44
N GLN A 125 7.81 23.83 -1.67
CA GLN A 125 7.81 24.70 -2.84
C GLN A 125 6.47 25.41 -3.00
N GLU A 126 5.36 24.70 -2.81
CA GLU A 126 4.03 25.31 -2.87
C GLU A 126 3.83 26.32 -1.73
N ASN A 127 4.35 26.03 -0.53
CA ASN A 127 4.35 26.97 0.58
C ASN A 127 5.13 28.25 0.25
N LEU A 128 6.30 28.15 -0.39
CA LEU A 128 7.06 29.32 -0.83
C LEU A 128 6.26 30.18 -1.83
N ARG A 129 5.57 29.57 -2.81
CA ARG A 129 4.72 30.31 -3.75
C ARG A 129 3.59 31.05 -3.04
N ARG A 130 2.93 30.39 -2.07
CA ARG A 130 1.86 31.00 -1.27
C ARG A 130 2.37 32.18 -0.44
N GLU A 131 3.53 32.04 0.18
CA GLU A 131 4.15 33.13 0.93
C GLU A 131 4.56 34.27 0.00
N GLU A 132 4.98 33.98 -1.23
CA GLU A 132 5.24 34.99 -2.25
C GLU A 132 3.97 35.77 -2.62
N VAL A 133 2.84 35.08 -2.86
CA VAL A 133 1.52 35.73 -3.06
C VAL A 133 1.18 36.63 -1.88
N LEU A 134 1.30 36.10 -0.66
CA LEU A 134 1.00 36.85 0.55
C LEU A 134 1.94 38.06 0.71
N SER A 135 3.21 37.94 0.30
CA SER A 135 4.19 39.03 0.35
C SER A 135 3.83 40.18 -0.59
N PHE A 136 3.38 39.88 -1.81
CA PHE A 136 2.88 40.91 -2.74
C PHE A 136 1.67 41.63 -2.18
N ILE A 137 0.75 40.87 -1.57
CA ILE A 137 -0.43 41.45 -0.94
C ILE A 137 0.02 42.33 0.22
N ARG A 138 0.80 41.85 1.20
CA ARG A 138 1.26 42.64 2.37
C ARG A 138 1.98 43.95 2.01
N GLN A 139 2.62 44.04 0.85
CA GLN A 139 3.31 45.25 0.39
C GLN A 139 2.37 46.32 -0.19
N GLU A 140 1.09 46.02 -0.40
CA GLU A 140 0.11 46.95 -0.98
C GLU A 140 -0.23 48.08 0.02
N PRO A 141 0.07 49.35 -0.32
CA PRO A 141 -0.16 50.48 0.59
C PRO A 141 -1.62 50.65 1.01
N ARG A 142 -2.56 50.27 0.13
CA ARG A 142 -4.01 50.40 0.35
C ARG A 142 -4.56 49.48 1.44
N LEU A 143 -3.81 48.44 1.83
CA LEU A 143 -4.22 47.53 2.90
C LEU A 143 -4.33 48.25 4.25
N SER A 144 -3.36 49.11 4.58
CA SER A 144 -3.29 49.76 5.90
C SER A 144 -4.49 50.67 6.20
N SER A 145 -5.15 51.16 5.15
CA SER A 145 -6.36 52.00 5.24
C SER A 145 -7.67 51.22 5.19
N MET A 146 -7.62 49.89 5.03
CA MET A 146 -8.81 49.05 4.94
C MET A 146 -9.38 48.74 6.33
N LEU A 147 -10.68 48.97 6.50
CA LEU A 147 -11.44 48.58 7.68
C LEU A 147 -12.43 47.47 7.29
N GLY A 148 -12.54 46.42 8.12
CA GLY A 148 -13.44 45.29 7.89
C GLY A 148 -12.74 44.03 7.37
N GLU A 149 -13.48 43.16 6.69
CA GLU A 149 -12.98 41.88 6.15
C GLU A 149 -13.09 41.83 4.63
N ALA A 150 -12.03 41.35 3.97
CA ALA A 150 -12.01 41.07 2.54
C ALA A 150 -11.21 39.81 2.25
N THR A 151 -11.57 39.10 1.19
CA THR A 151 -10.85 37.92 0.71
C THR A 151 -10.34 38.18 -0.70
N ILE A 152 -9.07 37.89 -0.92
CA ILE A 152 -8.41 37.92 -2.23
C ILE A 152 -8.13 36.48 -2.63
N THR A 153 -8.57 36.08 -3.81
CA THR A 153 -8.37 34.72 -4.33
C THR A 153 -7.47 34.77 -5.54
N VAL A 154 -6.37 34.01 -5.50
CA VAL A 154 -5.40 33.90 -6.58
C VAL A 154 -5.45 32.49 -7.12
N THR A 155 -5.77 32.37 -8.41
CA THR A 155 -5.94 31.09 -9.10
C THR A 155 -5.18 31.11 -10.42
N ARG A 156 -4.59 29.99 -10.80
CA ARG A 156 -4.03 29.82 -12.14
C ARG A 156 -5.07 29.21 -13.08
N SER A 157 -5.20 29.79 -14.27
CA SER A 157 -5.99 29.29 -15.39
C SER A 157 -5.05 28.96 -16.56
N ASP A 158 -5.27 27.83 -17.22
CA ASP A 158 -4.43 27.40 -18.35
C ASP A 158 -4.56 28.32 -19.57
N GLU A 159 -5.70 29.02 -19.73
CA GLU A 159 -5.98 29.90 -20.88
C GLU A 159 -5.55 31.36 -20.65
N THR A 160 -5.68 31.86 -19.42
CA THR A 160 -5.50 33.29 -19.10
C THR A 160 -4.34 33.58 -18.14
N GLY A 161 -3.63 32.53 -17.70
CA GLY A 161 -2.54 32.65 -16.74
C GLY A 161 -3.04 32.90 -15.32
N LEU A 162 -2.38 33.80 -14.59
CA LEU A 162 -2.75 34.10 -13.20
C LEU A 162 -4.00 34.99 -13.14
N LYS A 163 -5.09 34.44 -12.61
CA LYS A 163 -6.35 35.15 -12.33
C LYS A 163 -6.36 35.58 -10.86
N ILE A 164 -6.59 36.87 -10.63
CA ILE A 164 -6.66 37.47 -9.29
C ILE A 164 -8.08 38.02 -9.12
N ASP A 165 -8.82 37.44 -8.19
CA ASP A 165 -10.13 37.93 -7.76
C ASP A 165 -9.97 38.79 -6.49
N ASP A 166 -10.38 40.04 -6.59
CA ASP A 166 -10.20 41.08 -5.57
C ASP A 166 -11.47 41.95 -5.54
N PRO A 167 -12.56 41.44 -4.92
CA PRO A 167 -13.87 42.10 -4.91
C PRO A 167 -13.84 43.45 -4.19
N ALA A 168 -12.96 43.60 -3.19
CA ALA A 168 -12.77 44.83 -2.43
C ALA A 168 -11.84 45.85 -3.11
N ARG A 169 -11.28 45.52 -4.30
CA ARG A 169 -10.37 46.38 -5.09
C ARG A 169 -9.18 46.90 -4.28
N LEU A 170 -8.64 46.05 -3.41
CA LEU A 170 -7.53 46.38 -2.52
C LEU A 170 -6.21 46.47 -3.27
N LEU A 171 -6.04 45.64 -4.31
CA LEU A 171 -4.79 45.54 -5.04
C LEU A 171 -4.72 46.56 -6.18
N SER A 172 -3.62 47.32 -6.23
CA SER A 172 -3.33 48.23 -7.32
C SER A 172 -3.06 47.48 -8.65
N PRO A 173 -3.26 48.14 -9.82
CA PRO A 173 -2.90 47.54 -11.11
C PRO A 173 -1.43 47.13 -11.19
N GLU A 174 -0.53 47.91 -10.58
CA GLU A 174 0.90 47.61 -10.53
C GLU A 174 1.19 46.32 -9.76
N THR A 175 0.55 46.11 -8.60
CA THR A 175 0.71 44.87 -7.82
C THR A 175 0.19 43.65 -8.59
N LYS A 176 -0.95 43.78 -9.29
CA LYS A 176 -1.49 42.70 -10.12
C LYS A 176 -0.55 42.33 -11.28
N GLU A 177 0.07 43.31 -11.92
CA GLU A 177 1.04 43.06 -12.99
C GLU A 177 2.36 42.47 -12.46
N LYS A 178 2.86 42.92 -11.30
CA LYS A 178 4.03 42.30 -10.64
C LYS A 178 3.78 40.83 -10.29
N MET A 179 2.59 40.50 -9.80
CA MET A 179 2.21 39.11 -9.50
C MET A 179 2.15 38.24 -10.77
N LYS A 180 1.57 38.75 -11.87
CA LYS A 180 1.55 38.04 -13.16
C LYS A 180 2.94 37.87 -13.78
N ALA A 181 3.85 38.81 -13.55
CA ALA A 181 5.22 38.77 -14.06
C ALA A 181 6.14 37.80 -13.28
N SER A 182 5.72 37.34 -12.09
CA SER A 182 6.52 36.39 -11.31
C SER A 182 6.54 35.01 -11.97
N LYS A 183 7.75 34.50 -12.22
CA LYS A 183 7.99 33.15 -12.75
C LYS A 183 7.50 32.06 -11.80
N SER A 184 7.61 32.27 -10.49
CA SER A 184 7.18 31.31 -9.47
C SER A 184 5.67 31.13 -9.48
N LEU A 185 4.93 32.25 -9.58
CA LEU A 185 3.47 32.27 -9.58
C LEU A 185 2.86 31.78 -10.90
N ALA A 186 3.61 31.83 -12.01
CA ALA A 186 3.19 31.24 -13.28
C ALA A 186 2.97 29.71 -13.19
N THR A 187 3.59 29.04 -12.22
CA THR A 187 3.45 27.59 -11.98
C THR A 187 2.62 27.24 -10.74
N LEU A 188 1.84 28.19 -10.23
CA LEU A 188 0.99 28.00 -9.05
C LEU A 188 0.08 26.77 -9.24
N GLY A 189 0.16 25.81 -8.31
CA GLY A 189 -0.54 24.53 -8.41
C GLY A 189 -1.90 24.53 -7.73
N GLN A 190 -2.11 25.43 -6.77
CA GLN A 190 -3.34 25.47 -5.97
C GLN A 190 -3.91 26.88 -5.85
N VAL A 191 -5.20 26.96 -5.56
CA VAL A 191 -5.88 28.22 -5.24
C VAL A 191 -5.33 28.76 -3.93
N VAL A 192 -4.97 30.04 -3.92
CA VAL A 192 -4.47 30.75 -2.74
C VAL A 192 -5.51 31.77 -2.31
N GLU A 193 -6.05 31.59 -1.10
CA GLU A 193 -6.99 32.54 -0.50
C GLU A 193 -6.28 33.32 0.61
N VAL A 194 -6.34 34.64 0.49
CA VAL A 194 -5.76 35.57 1.46
C VAL A 194 -6.88 36.39 2.09
N LYS A 195 -7.05 36.25 3.39
CA LYS A 195 -8.00 37.05 4.18
C LYS A 195 -7.29 38.27 4.71
N VAL A 196 -7.84 39.44 4.40
CA VAL A 196 -7.42 40.73 4.93
C VAL A 196 -8.43 41.14 6.00
N VAL A 197 -7.95 41.36 7.22
CA VAL A 197 -8.77 41.88 8.34
C VAL A 197 -8.07 43.10 8.91
N ASP A 198 -8.75 44.26 8.88
CA ASP A 198 -8.23 45.53 9.41
C ASP A 198 -6.77 45.82 8.97
N GLY A 199 -6.54 45.70 7.66
CA GLY A 199 -5.25 45.92 7.02
C GLY A 199 -4.19 44.84 7.23
N ARG A 200 -4.49 43.75 7.94
CA ARG A 200 -3.59 42.59 8.09
C ARG A 200 -3.99 41.46 7.15
N ALA A 201 -3.11 41.14 6.20
CA ALA A 201 -3.28 40.00 5.31
C ALA A 201 -2.75 38.72 5.95
N SER A 202 -3.56 37.67 5.94
CA SER A 202 -3.23 36.32 6.42
C SER A 202 -3.66 35.31 5.36
N LEU A 203 -2.84 34.26 5.16
CA LEU A 203 -3.27 33.12 4.38
C LEU A 203 -4.43 32.47 5.13
N VAL A 204 -5.60 32.41 4.49
CA VAL A 204 -6.61 31.46 4.93
C VAL A 204 -5.94 30.13 4.74
N THR A 205 -5.87 29.31 5.79
CA THR A 205 -5.29 27.98 5.72
C THR A 205 -6.41 27.01 5.34
N PRO A 206 -6.67 26.74 4.05
CA PRO A 206 -7.09 25.42 3.70
C PRO A 206 -5.82 24.59 3.68
N VAL A 207 -5.65 23.71 4.67
CA VAL A 207 -5.20 22.36 4.32
C VAL A 207 -6.08 21.99 3.13
N SER A 208 -5.50 21.87 1.94
CA SER A 208 -6.28 21.82 0.70
C SER A 208 -7.39 20.78 0.88
N MET A 209 -8.60 21.01 0.36
CA MET A 209 -9.68 20.02 0.46
C MET A 209 -9.18 18.62 0.05
N LEU A 210 -8.26 18.59 -0.91
CA LEU A 210 -7.53 17.40 -1.35
C LEU A 210 -6.63 16.77 -0.26
N GLU A 211 -5.90 17.54 0.54
CA GLU A 211 -5.13 17.03 1.70
C GLU A 211 -6.04 16.52 2.81
N ARG A 212 -7.17 17.18 3.08
CA ARG A 212 -8.17 16.67 4.03
C ARG A 212 -8.75 15.34 3.56
N LEU A 213 -9.04 15.21 2.26
CA LEU A 213 -9.51 13.96 1.67
C LEU A 213 -8.43 12.88 1.73
N LYS A 214 -7.18 13.18 1.37
CA LYS A 214 -6.05 12.23 1.47
C LYS A 214 -5.81 11.76 2.91
N HIS A 215 -5.90 12.67 3.89
CA HIS A 215 -5.78 12.30 5.30
C HIS A 215 -6.93 11.40 5.74
N ALA A 216 -8.17 11.77 5.39
CA ALA A 216 -9.35 10.97 5.70
C ALA A 216 -9.30 9.58 5.02
N GLU A 217 -8.86 9.50 3.76
CA GLU A 217 -8.66 8.24 3.05
C GLU A 217 -7.65 7.35 3.76
N LYS A 218 -6.50 7.92 4.15
CA LYS A 218 -5.46 7.20 4.91
C LYS A 218 -5.98 6.74 6.27
N GLU A 219 -6.73 7.58 6.97
CA GLU A 219 -7.34 7.24 8.25
C GLU A 219 -8.36 6.09 8.08
N VAL A 220 -9.23 6.16 7.06
CA VAL A 220 -10.17 5.09 6.72
C VAL A 220 -9.45 3.79 6.37
N GLU A 221 -8.35 3.85 5.62
CA GLU A 221 -7.54 2.68 5.29
C GLU A 221 -6.92 2.05 6.55
N THR A 222 -6.36 2.86 7.46
CA THR A 222 -5.83 2.36 8.74
C THR A 222 -6.92 1.76 9.63
N LEU A 223 -8.11 2.37 9.68
CA LEU A 223 -9.24 1.86 10.43
C LEU A 223 -9.75 0.54 9.85
N ARG A 224 -9.79 0.40 8.52
CA ARG A 224 -10.15 -0.85 7.85
C ARG A 224 -9.15 -1.98 8.15
N ALA A 225 -7.85 -1.69 8.07
CA ALA A 225 -6.81 -2.66 8.41
C ALA A 225 -6.94 -3.11 9.88
N ARG A 226 -7.14 -2.16 10.80
CA ARG A 226 -7.34 -2.46 12.23
C ARG A 226 -8.62 -3.24 12.48
N LEU A 227 -9.71 -2.93 11.78
CA LEU A 227 -10.96 -3.68 11.86
C LEU A 227 -10.78 -5.12 11.37
N GLN A 228 -10.05 -5.32 10.27
CA GLN A 228 -9.76 -6.65 9.76
C GLN A 228 -8.89 -7.45 10.72
N GLU A 229 -7.87 -6.83 11.32
CA GLU A 229 -7.03 -7.45 12.34
C GLU A 229 -7.84 -7.86 13.57
N VAL A 230 -8.70 -6.97 14.09
CA VAL A 230 -9.60 -7.27 15.21
C VAL A 230 -10.53 -8.41 14.84
N LYS A 231 -11.16 -8.39 13.66
CA LYS A 231 -12.04 -9.47 13.20
C LYS A 231 -11.31 -10.82 13.12
N ALA A 232 -10.08 -10.85 12.64
CA ALA A 232 -9.29 -12.09 12.58
C ALA A 232 -8.98 -12.62 13.99
N LYS A 233 -8.56 -11.74 14.90
CA LYS A 233 -8.26 -12.08 16.31
C LYS A 233 -9.48 -12.52 17.10
N THR A 234 -10.66 -11.96 16.82
CA THR A 234 -11.92 -12.38 17.46
C THR A 234 -12.61 -13.53 16.73
N GLY A 235 -11.98 -14.09 15.69
CA GLY A 235 -12.53 -15.20 14.90
C GLY A 235 -13.72 -14.85 14.01
N LEU A 236 -14.01 -13.57 13.77
CA LEU A 236 -15.09 -13.07 12.91
C LEU A 236 -14.68 -12.92 11.43
N ALA A 237 -13.46 -13.30 11.07
CA ALA A 237 -12.97 -13.34 9.70
C ALA A 237 -12.16 -14.62 9.46
N PRO A 238 -12.06 -15.09 8.20
CA PRO A 238 -11.14 -16.17 7.85
C PRO A 238 -9.72 -15.82 8.26
N PHE A 239 -8.99 -16.82 8.73
CA PHE A 239 -7.63 -16.64 9.24
C PHE A 239 -6.77 -17.81 8.81
N SER A 240 -5.65 -17.51 8.15
CA SER A 240 -4.76 -18.52 7.58
C SER A 240 -3.37 -18.44 8.21
N GLY A 241 -2.71 -19.59 8.33
CA GLY A 241 -1.35 -19.68 8.85
C GLY A 241 -0.84 -21.11 8.92
N SER A 242 0.37 -21.27 9.43
CA SER A 242 0.93 -22.57 9.78
C SER A 242 0.34 -23.12 11.08
N GLY A 243 0.40 -24.44 11.25
CA GLY A 243 0.03 -25.10 12.49
C GLY A 243 -0.11 -26.61 12.30
N ILE A 244 -1.10 -27.20 12.95
CA ILE A 244 -1.33 -28.65 12.92
C ILE A 244 -2.79 -29.00 12.62
N VAL A 245 -2.98 -30.15 11.99
CA VAL A 245 -4.26 -30.82 11.80
C VAL A 245 -4.26 -32.07 12.67
N ILE A 246 -5.24 -32.17 13.57
CA ILE A 246 -5.40 -33.28 14.50
C ILE A 246 -6.64 -34.05 14.10
N ARG A 247 -6.56 -35.37 14.01
CA ARG A 247 -7.71 -36.25 13.75
C ARG A 247 -7.86 -37.25 14.88
N LEU A 248 -9.03 -37.25 15.53
CA LEU A 248 -9.39 -38.20 16.57
C LEU A 248 -10.32 -39.28 16.03
N TYR A 249 -9.97 -40.54 16.28
CA TYR A 249 -10.76 -41.70 15.91
C TYR A 249 -11.14 -42.49 17.14
N ASP A 250 -12.35 -43.05 17.13
CA ASP A 250 -12.78 -44.02 18.14
C ASP A 250 -11.85 -45.26 18.11
N ALA A 251 -11.84 -46.01 19.20
CA ALA A 251 -11.14 -47.28 19.26
C ALA A 251 -11.72 -48.28 18.24
N GLU A 252 -10.87 -49.13 17.66
CA GLU A 252 -11.32 -50.11 16.67
C GLU A 252 -12.28 -51.12 17.30
N GLY A 253 -13.53 -51.17 16.80
CA GLY A 253 -14.58 -52.02 17.37
C GLY A 253 -15.09 -51.58 18.74
N GLY A 254 -14.72 -50.37 19.18
CA GLY A 254 -15.12 -49.80 20.45
C GLY A 254 -16.64 -49.67 20.56
N SER A 255 -17.19 -50.08 21.71
CA SER A 255 -18.62 -49.98 22.00
C SER A 255 -18.91 -49.52 23.43
N SER A 256 -17.86 -49.45 24.27
CA SER A 256 -17.94 -48.87 25.60
C SER A 256 -17.78 -47.35 25.56
N MET A 257 -18.31 -46.68 26.58
CA MET A 257 -18.25 -45.22 26.70
C MET A 257 -16.81 -44.67 26.70
N SER A 258 -15.83 -45.44 27.18
CA SER A 258 -14.43 -45.00 27.22
C SER A 258 -13.71 -45.11 25.87
N GLU A 259 -14.24 -45.89 24.93
CA GLU A 259 -13.61 -46.22 23.64
C GLU A 259 -14.04 -45.27 22.52
N ILE A 260 -14.97 -44.35 22.78
CA ILE A 260 -15.54 -43.42 21.81
C ILE A 260 -15.06 -42.01 22.16
N VAL A 261 -14.79 -41.19 21.14
CA VAL A 261 -14.43 -39.78 21.32
C VAL A 261 -15.64 -39.00 21.87
N HIS A 262 -15.43 -38.30 22.98
CA HIS A 262 -16.43 -37.45 23.62
C HIS A 262 -16.13 -35.96 23.48
N ASP A 263 -17.12 -35.13 23.84
CA ASP A 263 -16.99 -33.68 23.86
C ASP A 263 -15.88 -33.19 24.81
N TYR A 264 -15.68 -33.87 25.94
CA TYR A 264 -14.61 -33.54 26.88
C TYR A 264 -13.22 -33.82 26.30
N ASP A 265 -13.02 -34.89 25.52
CA ASP A 265 -11.74 -35.18 24.85
C ASP A 265 -11.37 -34.06 23.87
N VAL A 266 -12.35 -33.63 23.07
CA VAL A 266 -12.18 -32.53 22.12
C VAL A 266 -11.91 -31.21 22.86
N ARG A 267 -12.64 -30.95 23.94
CA ARG A 267 -12.48 -29.72 24.75
C ARG A 267 -11.11 -29.66 25.41
N ASP A 268 -10.62 -30.77 25.94
CA ASP A 268 -9.33 -30.82 26.64
C ASP A 268 -8.18 -30.58 25.64
N ILE A 269 -8.24 -31.18 24.45
CA ILE A 269 -7.29 -30.87 23.36
C ILE A 269 -7.33 -29.40 22.98
N VAL A 270 -8.53 -28.84 22.76
CA VAL A 270 -8.70 -27.43 22.39
C VAL A 270 -8.10 -26.50 23.45
N ASN A 271 -8.35 -26.80 24.73
CA ASN A 271 -7.81 -26.01 25.84
C ASN A 271 -6.29 -26.08 25.89
N GLU A 272 -5.72 -27.26 25.71
CA GLU A 272 -4.27 -27.47 25.72
C GLU A 272 -3.59 -26.72 24.56
N LEU A 273 -4.19 -26.74 23.37
CA LEU A 273 -3.68 -26.00 22.22
C LEU A 273 -3.73 -24.48 22.45
N PHE A 274 -4.82 -23.95 23.02
CA PHE A 274 -4.87 -22.53 23.39
C PHE A 274 -3.84 -22.19 24.46
N ALA A 275 -3.65 -23.04 25.46
CA ALA A 275 -2.62 -22.87 26.49
C ALA A 275 -1.20 -22.88 25.90
N ALA A 276 -0.97 -23.69 24.87
CA ALA A 276 0.28 -23.77 24.11
C ALA A 276 0.49 -22.61 23.11
N GLY A 277 -0.46 -21.67 23.01
CA GLY A 277 -0.33 -20.46 22.19
C GLY A 277 -0.96 -20.55 20.80
N ALA A 278 -1.91 -21.47 20.57
CA ALA A 278 -2.69 -21.48 19.35
C ALA A 278 -3.40 -20.12 19.13
N THR A 279 -3.18 -19.53 17.97
CA THR A 279 -3.75 -18.23 17.58
C THR A 279 -5.17 -18.33 17.03
N GLY A 280 -5.60 -19.54 16.66
CA GLY A 280 -6.95 -19.85 16.25
C GLY A 280 -7.16 -21.35 16.13
N ILE A 281 -8.37 -21.81 16.43
CA ILE A 281 -8.75 -23.22 16.35
C ILE A 281 -10.11 -23.36 15.65
N ALA A 282 -10.27 -24.39 14.82
CA ALA A 282 -11.57 -24.83 14.32
C ALA A 282 -11.74 -26.34 14.52
N VAL A 283 -12.96 -26.77 14.86
CA VAL A 283 -13.31 -28.19 14.98
C VAL A 283 -14.33 -28.52 13.90
N ASN A 284 -14.01 -29.44 12.99
CA ASN A 284 -14.83 -29.82 11.84
C ASN A 284 -15.41 -28.60 11.10
N ASN A 285 -14.53 -27.65 10.76
CA ASN A 285 -14.86 -26.41 10.07
C ASN A 285 -15.75 -25.43 10.88
N GLN A 286 -15.87 -25.60 12.20
CA GLN A 286 -16.49 -24.63 13.10
C GLN A 286 -15.41 -23.85 13.83
N ARG A 287 -15.28 -22.55 13.51
CA ARG A 287 -14.33 -21.65 14.18
C ARG A 287 -14.68 -21.53 15.67
N LEU A 288 -13.69 -21.66 16.54
CA LEU A 288 -13.87 -21.42 17.96
C LEU A 288 -13.57 -19.95 18.30
N VAL A 289 -14.43 -19.38 19.13
CA VAL A 289 -14.33 -18.04 19.72
C VAL A 289 -14.60 -18.14 21.23
N ALA A 290 -14.44 -17.04 21.97
CA ALA A 290 -14.59 -17.03 23.43
C ALA A 290 -15.95 -17.53 23.94
N THR A 291 -17.00 -17.40 23.13
CA THR A 291 -18.37 -17.85 23.44
C THR A 291 -18.72 -19.19 22.80
N SER A 292 -17.76 -19.87 22.18
CA SER A 292 -17.98 -21.18 21.57
C SER A 292 -18.27 -22.25 22.61
N SER A 293 -19.09 -23.22 22.23
CA SER A 293 -19.44 -24.37 23.07
C SER A 293 -19.13 -25.66 22.35
N ILE A 294 -18.54 -26.63 23.06
CA ILE A 294 -18.37 -28.01 22.63
C ILE A 294 -19.13 -28.87 23.65
N ARG A 295 -20.16 -29.60 23.19
CA ARG A 295 -21.02 -30.42 24.07
C ARG A 295 -21.57 -31.64 23.36
N CYS A 296 -21.83 -32.72 24.09
CA CYS A 296 -22.62 -33.84 23.60
C CYS A 296 -24.13 -33.57 23.69
N ALA A 297 -24.88 -34.04 22.70
CA ALA A 297 -26.34 -34.12 22.69
C ALA A 297 -26.74 -35.54 22.25
N GLY A 298 -26.97 -36.42 23.23
CA GLY A 298 -27.10 -37.86 22.96
C GLY A 298 -25.81 -38.41 22.35
N PRO A 299 -25.86 -39.11 21.19
CA PRO A 299 -24.68 -39.68 20.55
C PRO A 299 -23.91 -38.70 19.65
N VAL A 300 -24.30 -37.41 19.60
CA VAL A 300 -23.73 -36.43 18.67
C VAL A 300 -22.96 -35.34 19.43
N ILE A 301 -21.77 -34.99 18.93
CA ILE A 301 -21.03 -33.82 19.39
C ILE A 301 -21.51 -32.57 18.65
N LEU A 302 -21.80 -31.52 19.39
CA LEU A 302 -22.16 -30.19 18.89
C LEU A 302 -21.02 -29.21 19.14
N VAL A 303 -20.61 -28.50 18.09
CA VAL A 303 -19.70 -27.34 18.17
C VAL A 303 -20.45 -26.12 17.69
N ASN A 304 -20.50 -25.06 18.50
CA ASN A 304 -21.31 -23.87 18.22
C ASN A 304 -22.78 -24.22 17.90
N GLN A 305 -23.34 -25.19 18.63
CA GLN A 305 -24.69 -25.74 18.41
C GLN A 305 -24.91 -26.47 17.09
N LYS A 306 -23.89 -26.63 16.24
CA LYS A 306 -23.96 -27.41 14.99
C LYS A 306 -23.39 -28.81 15.22
N PRO A 307 -24.06 -29.88 14.74
CA PRO A 307 -23.52 -31.23 14.81
C PRO A 307 -22.27 -31.34 13.94
N ILE A 308 -21.25 -32.02 14.45
CA ILE A 308 -20.01 -32.28 13.73
C ILE A 308 -19.90 -33.75 13.35
N ALA A 309 -19.14 -34.03 12.28
CA ALA A 309 -18.75 -35.40 11.98
C ALA A 309 -17.80 -35.94 13.06
N VAL A 310 -18.00 -37.21 13.42
CA VAL A 310 -17.16 -37.95 14.36
C VAL A 310 -16.50 -39.11 13.62
N ASN A 311 -15.35 -39.56 14.12
CA ASN A 311 -14.57 -40.65 13.54
C ASN A 311 -14.17 -40.44 12.05
N PRO A 312 -13.42 -39.37 11.70
CA PRO A 312 -12.67 -38.55 12.65
C PRO A 312 -13.34 -37.22 13.05
N VAL A 313 -13.09 -36.81 14.30
CA VAL A 313 -13.15 -35.39 14.68
C VAL A 313 -11.85 -34.73 14.21
N THR A 314 -11.95 -33.70 13.37
CA THR A 314 -10.81 -32.97 12.82
C THR A 314 -10.67 -31.61 13.49
N ILE A 315 -9.55 -31.36 14.14
CA ILE A 315 -9.21 -30.09 14.78
C ILE A 315 -8.10 -29.43 13.98
N TYR A 316 -8.33 -28.19 13.55
CA TYR A 316 -7.36 -27.34 12.87
C TYR A 316 -6.86 -26.30 13.87
N ALA A 317 -5.56 -26.22 14.11
CA ALA A 317 -4.97 -25.25 15.02
C ALA A 317 -3.85 -24.48 14.33
N LEU A 318 -3.87 -23.16 14.46
CA LEU A 318 -2.84 -22.27 13.93
C LEU A 318 -1.84 -21.87 15.02
N GLY A 319 -0.56 -22.05 14.77
CA GLY A 319 0.52 -21.74 15.70
C GLY A 319 1.85 -22.38 15.29
N ASP A 320 2.79 -22.41 16.23
CA ASP A 320 4.05 -23.14 16.05
C ASP A 320 3.76 -24.64 16.12
N ALA A 321 4.02 -25.36 15.02
CA ALA A 321 3.62 -26.76 14.90
C ALA A 321 4.33 -27.67 15.91
N GLU A 322 5.60 -27.40 16.25
CA GLU A 322 6.37 -28.21 17.19
C GLU A 322 5.87 -28.01 18.62
N VAL A 323 5.58 -26.76 19.00
CA VAL A 323 5.02 -26.42 20.32
C VAL A 323 3.63 -27.01 20.49
N LEU A 324 2.77 -26.91 19.46
CA LEU A 324 1.41 -27.43 19.49
C LEU A 324 1.35 -28.96 19.51
N ASP A 325 2.25 -29.66 18.81
CA ASP A 325 2.29 -31.13 18.86
C ASP A 325 2.80 -31.64 20.22
N SER A 326 3.85 -30.99 20.75
CA SER A 326 4.44 -31.35 22.04
C SER A 326 3.49 -31.15 23.22
N SER A 327 2.59 -30.15 23.15
CA SER A 327 1.61 -29.93 24.23
C SER A 327 0.60 -31.06 24.38
N LEU A 328 0.42 -31.89 23.34
CA LEU A 328 -0.55 -32.98 23.33
C LEU A 328 -0.04 -34.28 23.95
N ASP A 329 1.22 -34.37 24.38
CA ASP A 329 1.83 -35.64 24.84
C ASP A 329 1.06 -36.32 25.99
N LEU A 330 0.64 -35.55 26.99
CA LEU A 330 -0.11 -36.08 28.13
C LEU A 330 -1.50 -36.59 27.70
N ILE A 331 -2.19 -35.81 26.88
CA ILE A 331 -3.52 -36.18 26.36
C ILE A 331 -3.42 -37.41 25.45
N ARG A 332 -2.39 -37.48 24.61
CA ARG A 332 -2.11 -38.63 23.73
C ARG A 332 -1.92 -39.91 24.54
N ALA A 333 -1.16 -39.84 25.64
CA ALA A 333 -0.97 -40.99 26.52
C ALA A 333 -2.28 -41.44 27.19
N GLN A 334 -3.11 -40.49 27.63
CA GLN A 334 -4.40 -40.78 28.26
C GLN A 334 -5.40 -41.42 27.27
N LEU A 335 -5.55 -40.85 26.07
CA LEU A 335 -6.46 -41.35 25.04
C LEU A 335 -6.01 -42.71 24.48
N SER A 336 -4.71 -42.92 24.34
CA SER A 336 -4.18 -44.21 23.89
C SER A 336 -4.50 -45.35 24.87
N ALA A 337 -4.60 -45.06 26.17
CA ALA A 337 -4.97 -46.06 27.18
C ALA A 337 -6.42 -46.56 27.02
N SER A 338 -7.31 -45.76 26.42
CA SER A 338 -8.68 -46.15 26.12
C SER A 338 -8.89 -46.63 24.67
N GLY A 339 -7.81 -46.72 23.89
CA GLY A 339 -7.82 -47.17 22.49
C GLY A 339 -8.20 -46.10 21.47
N VAL A 340 -8.50 -44.88 21.91
CA VAL A 340 -8.77 -43.73 21.02
C VAL A 340 -7.48 -43.35 20.30
N ARG A 341 -7.55 -43.22 18.96
CA ARG A 341 -6.39 -42.90 18.14
C ARG A 341 -6.36 -41.42 17.80
N ILE A 342 -5.18 -40.83 17.92
CA ILE A 342 -4.92 -39.44 17.56
C ILE A 342 -3.81 -39.37 16.50
N GLU A 343 -4.14 -38.80 15.36
CA GLU A 343 -3.20 -38.46 14.30
C GLU A 343 -2.94 -36.96 14.32
N VAL A 344 -1.68 -36.56 14.20
CA VAL A 344 -1.29 -35.14 14.14
C VAL A 344 -0.40 -34.93 12.92
N GLU A 345 -0.76 -33.96 12.10
CA GLU A 345 -0.01 -33.61 10.89
C GLU A 345 0.33 -32.11 10.89
N PRO A 346 1.61 -31.72 10.74
CA PRO A 346 1.97 -30.33 10.55
C PRO A 346 1.53 -29.86 9.16
N ALA A 347 1.02 -28.63 9.07
CA ALA A 347 0.64 -27.99 7.82
C ALA A 347 1.07 -26.53 7.80
N THR A 348 1.57 -26.08 6.66
CA THR A 348 2.11 -24.73 6.48
C THR A 348 1.07 -23.71 6.04
N ASP A 349 -0.08 -24.16 5.54
CA ASP A 349 -1.18 -23.32 5.08
C ASP A 349 -2.53 -23.96 5.45
N ILE A 350 -3.00 -23.65 6.65
CA ILE A 350 -4.35 -23.98 7.12
C ILE A 350 -5.17 -22.70 7.06
N THR A 351 -6.37 -22.76 6.50
CA THR A 351 -7.34 -21.64 6.55
C THR A 351 -8.50 -22.01 7.45
N LEU A 352 -8.65 -21.27 8.55
CA LEU A 352 -9.81 -21.37 9.43
C LEU A 352 -10.95 -20.49 8.90
N PRO A 353 -12.21 -20.96 8.95
CA PRO A 353 -13.35 -20.14 8.56
C PRO A 353 -13.59 -19.00 9.56
N ALA A 354 -14.46 -18.07 9.17
CA ALA A 354 -15.05 -17.13 10.12
C ALA A 354 -16.06 -17.86 11.02
N TYR A 355 -16.21 -17.37 12.24
CA TYR A 355 -17.27 -17.79 13.14
C TYR A 355 -18.62 -17.38 12.57
N GLU A 356 -19.51 -18.37 12.46
CA GLU A 356 -20.90 -18.17 12.12
C GLU A 356 -21.72 -18.35 13.39
N ASP A 357 -22.41 -17.30 13.81
CA ASP A 357 -23.38 -17.43 14.89
C ASP A 357 -24.63 -18.16 14.36
N SER A 358 -25.08 -19.16 15.10
CA SER A 358 -26.40 -19.78 14.90
C SER A 358 -27.57 -18.79 14.88
N SER A 359 -27.41 -17.59 15.45
CA SER A 359 -28.43 -16.54 15.48
C SER A 359 -28.55 -15.73 14.17
N SER A 360 -27.55 -15.78 13.27
CA SER A 360 -27.51 -14.95 12.06
C SER A 360 -28.23 -15.56 10.84
N VAL A 361 -28.92 -16.69 10.97
CA VAL A 361 -29.64 -17.37 9.87
C VAL A 361 -31.13 -16.96 9.79
N GLY A 362 -31.57 -15.99 10.61
CA GLY A 362 -32.92 -15.43 10.54
C GLY A 362 -32.91 -13.91 10.38
N GLY A 363 -32.78 -13.42 9.15
CA GLY A 363 -32.88 -12.00 8.79
C GLY A 363 -33.35 -11.83 7.37
#